data_AF-A0A200I2U2-F1
#
_entry.id   AF-A0A200I2U2-F1
#
_cell.length_a   1.000
_cell.length_b   1.000
_cell.length_c   1.000
_cell.angle_alpha   90.00
_cell.angle_beta   90.00
_cell.angle_gamma   90.00
#
_symmetry.space_group_name_H-M   'P 1'
#
loop_
_entity.id
_entity.type
_entity.pdbx_description
1 polymer ?
#
loop_
_entity_poly.entity_id
_entity_poly.type
_entity_poly.pdbx_seq_one_letter_code
_entity_poly.pdbx_strand_id
1 'polypeptide(L)' 'MSTIYAIVDLETTGTDVLKDQIIQFACTLVQDNQILHTFSTCLLYTSRCV' A
#
# COMPACT_ATOMS: atom_id res chain seq x y z
N MET A 1 4.85 -24.38 8.53
CA MET A 1 4.69 -22.91 8.49
C MET A 1 3.92 -22.58 7.22
N SER A 2 2.75 -21.95 7.32
CA SER A 2 2.02 -21.45 6.15
C SER A 2 2.65 -20.17 5.63
N THR A 3 2.53 -19.93 4.33
CA THR A 3 3.08 -18.75 3.65
C THR A 3 2.33 -17.50 4.08
N ILE A 4 3.06 -16.42 4.37
CA ILE A 4 2.48 -15.09 4.56
C ILE A 4 2.56 -14.35 3.22
N TYR A 5 1.43 -13.83 2.76
CA TYR A 5 1.33 -12.99 1.57
C TYR A 5 1.27 -11.52 1.97
N ALA A 6 1.97 -10.66 1.24
CA ALA A 6 1.83 -9.22 1.33
C ALA A 6 0.99 -8.72 0.15
N ILE A 7 -0.17 -8.15 0.44
CA ILE A 7 -1.03 -7.49 -0.55
C ILE A 7 -0.66 -6.02 -0.50
N VAL A 8 -0.09 -5.50 -1.59
CA VAL A 8 0.41 -4.12 -1.68
C VAL A 8 -0.43 -3.34 -2.66
N ASP A 9 -0.79 -2.13 -2.26
CA ASP A 9 -1.50 -1.15 -3.08
C ASP A 9 -0.77 0.20 -3.03
N LEU A 10 -0.68 0.86 -4.19
CA LEU A 10 0.07 2.10 -4.39
C LEU A 10 -0.80 3.11 -5.11
N GLU A 11 -0.90 4.30 -4.52
CA GLU A 11 -1.51 5.45 -5.18
C GLU A 11 -0.43 6.41 -5.66
N THR A 12 -0.62 6.97 -6.85
CA THR A 12 0.34 7.83 -7.53
C THR A 12 -0.28 9.18 -7.92
N THR A 13 0.55 10.18 -8.20
CA THR A 13 0.09 11.48 -8.72
C THR A 13 -0.55 11.42 -10.11
N GLY A 14 -0.36 10.31 -10.82
CA GLY A 14 -0.79 10.07 -12.20
C GLY A 14 -0.31 8.70 -12.71
N THR A 15 -0.35 8.47 -14.02
CA THR A 15 -0.06 7.14 -14.62
C THR A 15 1.25 7.08 -15.42
N ASP A 16 2.07 8.12 -15.42
CA ASP A 16 3.37 8.16 -16.11
C ASP A 16 4.49 7.71 -15.17
N VAL A 17 5.01 6.50 -15.39
CA VAL A 17 6.05 5.87 -14.54
C VAL A 17 7.37 6.65 -14.47
N LEU A 18 7.64 7.56 -15.43
CA LEU A 18 8.86 8.36 -15.45
C LEU A 18 8.69 9.72 -14.76
N LYS A 19 7.45 10.16 -14.49
CA LYS A 19 7.15 11.49 -13.95
C LYS A 19 6.41 11.45 -12.62
N ASP A 20 5.48 10.52 -12.47
CA ASP A 20 4.58 10.46 -11.34
C ASP A 20 5.23 9.80 -10.12
N GLN A 21 4.85 10.29 -8.94
CA GLN A 21 5.39 9.83 -7.65
C GLN A 21 4.34 9.07 -6.88
N ILE A 22 4.78 8.10 -6.07
CA ILE A 22 3.92 7.44 -5.09
C ILE A 22 3.52 8.44 -4.02
N ILE A 23 2.23 8.52 -3.70
CA ILE A 23 1.67 9.42 -2.68
C ILE A 23 1.05 8.67 -1.50
N GLN A 24 0.73 7.38 -1.68
CA GLN A 24 0.28 6.49 -0.60
C GLN A 24 0.88 5.09 -0.79
N PHE A 25 1.19 4.46 0.33
CA PHE A 25 1.58 3.06 0.40
C PHE A 25 0.66 2.34 1.38
N ALA A 26 0.00 1.28 0.92
CA ALA A 26 -0.80 0.38 1.74
C ALA A 26 -0.31 -1.06 1.60
N CYS A 27 -0.26 -1.79 2.72
CA CYS A 27 0.14 -3.19 2.76
C CYS A 27 -0.69 -3.96 3.80
N THR A 28 -1.26 -5.08 3.37
CA THR A 28 -1.94 -6.03 4.27
C THR A 28 -1.23 -7.38 4.21
N LEU A 29 -0.82 -7.86 5.39
CA LEU A 29 -0.26 -9.20 5.55
C LEU A 29 -1.41 -10.19 5.76
N VAL A 30 -1.46 -11.23 4.93
CA VAL A 30 -2.49 -12.27 4.95
C VAL A 30 -1.87 -13.65 5.06
N GLN A 31 -2.44 -14.48 5.92
CA GLN A 31 -2.07 -15.88 6.09
C GLN A 31 -3.33 -16.70 6.35
N ASP A 32 -3.47 -17.85 5.68
CA ASP A 32 -4.59 -18.78 5.86
C ASP A 32 -5.96 -18.07 5.81
N ASN A 33 -6.13 -17.18 4.82
CA ASN A 33 -7.32 -16.33 4.60
C ASN A 33 -7.65 -15.36 5.75
N GLN A 34 -6.71 -15.10 6.66
CA GLN A 34 -6.86 -14.13 7.75
C GLN A 34 -5.92 -12.94 7.56
N ILE A 35 -6.41 -11.75 7.91
CA ILE A 35 -5.58 -10.55 7.98
C ILE A 35 -4.79 -10.59 9.29
N LEU A 36 -3.46 -10.51 9.18
CA LEU A 36 -2.56 -10.47 10.33
C LEU A 36 -2.24 -9.04 10.75
N HIS A 37 -1.97 -8.18 9.78
CA HIS A 37 -1.56 -6.79 10.01
C HIS A 37 -1.91 -5.93 8.80
N THR A 38 -2.27 -4.68 9.05
CA THR A 38 -2.49 -3.67 8.02
C THR A 38 -1.64 -2.44 8.33
N PHE A 39 -0.96 -1.94 7.30
CA PHE A 39 -0.20 -0.70 7.33
C PHE A 39 -0.65 0.20 6.18
N SER A 40 -0.86 1.48 6.47
CA SER A 40 -1.17 2.50 5.46
C SER A 40 -0.50 3.81 5.87
N THR A 41 0.12 4.48 4.91
CA THR A 41 0.72 5.80 5.15
C THR A 41 0.67 6.69 3.91
N CYS A 42 0.56 7.99 4.15
CA CYS A 42 0.68 9.03 3.14
C CYS A 42 2.13 9.49 3.10
N LEU A 43 2.67 9.60 1.89
CA LEU A 43 4.01 10.13 1.67
C LEU A 43 4.01 11.65 1.48
N LEU A 44 2.86 12.22 1.10
CA LEU A 44 2.67 13.65 0.90
C LEU A 44 1.64 14.20 1.89
N TYR A 45 1.97 15.30 2.58
CA TYR A 45 1.14 15.89 3.64
C TYR A 45 -0.21 16.43 3.15
N THR A 46 -0.34 16.69 1.84
CA THR A 46 -1.59 17.12 1.21
C THR A 46 -2.48 15.95 0.80
N SER A 47 -1.97 14.72 0.82
CA SER A 47 -2.76 13.52 0.50
C SER A 47 -3.65 13.17 1.67
N ARG A 48 -4.92 12.86 1.38
CA ARG A 48 -5.87 12.42 2.39
C ARG A 48 -5.78 10.90 2.50
N CYS A 49 -5.08 10.42 3.52
CA CYS A 49 -5.12 9.01 3.90
C CYS A 49 -6.55 8.67 4.32
N VAL A 50 -7.15 7.70 3.62
CA VAL A 50 -8.41 7.06 4.02
C VAL A 50 -8.10 5.79 4.80
#